data_AF-A0A3L6LVA6-F1
#
_entry.id   AF-A0A3L6LVA6-F1
#
_cell.length_a   1.000
_cell.length_b   1.000
_cell.length_c   1.000
_cell.angle_alpha   90.00
_cell.angle_beta   90.00
_cell.angle_gamma   90.00
#
_symmetry.space_group_name_H-M   'P 1'
#
loop_
_entity.id
_entity.type
_entity.pdbx_description
1 polymer ?
#
loop_
_entity_poly.entity_id
_entity_poly.type
_entity_poly.pdbx_seq_one_letter_code
_entity_poly.pdbx_strand_id
1 'polypeptide(L)'
;MKSRLILVTTGLIAALLGLPAFAQNAPATTTEAAPTSGPGMMQGAPGGRMMHRQRDCSKAPDPTACTAMREAHQKAREACKDAPAGQRRNCMQEQRQNVDCSKTANPQQCEARKTAAKACEGQSGRDFHQCMQQKMPPVDCSKANNPQRCEQHQKAREAFKDKTGPDHKTCLREQFKVK
;
A
#
# COMPACT_ATOMS: atom_id res chain seq x y z
N MET A 1 58.71 39.54 0.36
CA MET A 1 58.28 39.80 1.75
C MET A 1 56.91 40.48 1.72
N LYS A 2 55.96 39.93 2.49
CA LYS A 2 54.73 40.54 3.04
C LYS A 2 53.81 41.37 2.12
N SER A 3 52.66 40.74 1.85
CA SER A 3 51.40 41.29 1.34
C SER A 3 50.95 42.57 2.06
N ARG A 4 50.58 43.58 1.27
CA ARG A 4 49.73 44.74 1.66
C ARG A 4 48.50 44.63 0.75
N LEU A 5 47.32 44.24 1.25
CA LEU A 5 46.27 45.07 1.87
C LEU A 5 45.77 46.19 0.93
N ILE A 6 44.46 46.18 0.63
CA ILE A 6 43.51 47.26 0.25
C ILE A 6 42.36 46.58 -0.54
N LEU A 7 41.23 46.19 0.07
CA LEU A 7 40.01 46.98 0.35
C LEU A 7 39.32 47.61 -0.88
N VAL A 8 38.07 47.14 -1.13
CA VAL A 8 36.83 47.93 -1.26
C VAL A 8 36.15 48.08 -2.65
N THR A 9 34.84 47.79 -2.61
CA THR A 9 33.68 48.34 -3.35
C THR A 9 33.27 47.86 -4.75
N THR A 10 32.03 47.31 -4.74
CA THR A 10 30.87 47.60 -5.61
C THR A 10 30.93 47.32 -7.11
N GLY A 11 29.93 46.55 -7.56
CA GLY A 11 29.54 46.44 -8.97
C GLY A 11 28.39 45.47 -9.18
N LEU A 12 27.20 45.82 -8.68
CA LEU A 12 25.95 45.10 -8.94
C LEU A 12 25.17 45.92 -9.96
N ILE A 13 25.04 45.41 -11.20
CA ILE A 13 24.02 45.72 -12.22
C ILE A 13 24.32 44.86 -13.46
N ALA A 14 23.35 44.08 -13.94
CA ALA A 14 22.97 44.04 -15.36
C ALA A 14 21.74 43.13 -15.55
N ALA A 15 20.67 43.75 -16.01
CA ALA A 15 19.39 43.14 -16.32
C ALA A 15 19.47 42.14 -17.48
N LEU A 16 18.70 41.07 -17.40
CA LEU A 16 18.32 40.22 -18.54
C LEU A 16 16.79 40.03 -18.51
N LEU A 17 16.10 40.87 -19.28
CA LEU A 17 14.72 40.68 -19.73
C LEU A 17 14.75 40.05 -21.13
N GLY A 18 14.00 38.98 -21.34
CA GLY A 18 13.75 38.37 -22.66
C GLY A 18 13.09 36.99 -22.58
N LEU A 19 11.82 36.92 -22.96
CA LEU A 19 10.82 35.82 -22.82
C LEU A 19 11.11 34.56 -23.70
N PRO A 20 10.33 33.45 -23.55
CA PRO A 20 9.06 33.35 -24.31
C PRO A 20 7.86 32.71 -23.57
N ALA A 21 6.68 33.24 -23.93
CA ALA A 21 5.41 32.52 -24.15
C ALA A 21 4.76 31.74 -22.99
N PHE A 22 3.94 32.44 -22.20
CA PHE A 22 2.75 31.83 -21.60
C PHE A 22 1.70 31.63 -22.70
N ALA A 23 1.46 30.38 -23.09
CA ALA A 23 0.34 30.02 -23.94
C ALA A 23 -0.99 30.33 -23.23
N GLN A 24 -1.86 31.01 -23.97
CA GLN A 24 -3.19 31.45 -23.58
C GLN A 24 -4.15 30.25 -23.64
N ASN A 25 -4.71 29.85 -22.50
CA ASN A 25 -5.91 29.01 -22.49
C ASN A 25 -7.11 29.93 -22.77
N ALA A 26 -7.50 30.00 -24.04
CA ALA A 26 -8.75 30.59 -24.49
C ALA A 26 -9.92 29.57 -24.32
N PRO A 27 -11.18 29.97 -24.50
CA PRO A 27 -12.23 29.89 -23.49
C PRO A 27 -13.00 28.57 -23.53
N ALA A 28 -13.62 28.24 -22.40
CA ALA A 28 -14.61 27.19 -22.27
C ALA A 28 -15.74 27.40 -23.29
N THR A 29 -15.78 26.55 -24.32
CA THR A 29 -16.95 26.36 -25.16
C THR A 29 -18.07 25.83 -24.28
N THR A 30 -19.05 26.69 -24.03
CA THR A 30 -20.39 26.29 -23.62
C THR A 30 -20.98 25.45 -24.73
N THR A 31 -21.12 24.15 -24.51
CA THR A 31 -22.05 23.34 -25.29
C THR A 31 -23.03 22.72 -24.32
N GLU A 32 -24.25 23.17 -24.50
CA GLU A 32 -25.49 22.81 -23.84
C GLU A 32 -25.58 21.30 -23.58
N ALA A 33 -25.50 20.90 -22.32
CA ALA A 33 -25.97 19.60 -21.90
C ALA A 33 -27.50 19.68 -21.78
N ALA A 34 -28.19 19.26 -22.83
CA ALA A 34 -29.62 18.97 -22.78
C ALA A 34 -29.90 17.91 -21.68
N PRO A 35 -30.99 18.05 -20.91
CA PRO A 35 -31.35 17.08 -19.88
C PRO A 35 -31.98 15.85 -20.53
N THR A 36 -31.21 14.77 -20.65
CA THR A 36 -31.77 13.44 -20.90
C THR A 36 -32.14 12.80 -19.55
N SER A 37 -33.38 13.03 -19.14
CA SER A 37 -34.04 12.27 -18.08
C SER A 37 -34.47 10.91 -18.63
N GLY A 38 -33.58 9.92 -18.53
CA GLY A 38 -33.88 8.51 -18.77
C GLY A 38 -33.95 7.73 -17.45
N PRO A 39 -35.02 6.96 -17.18
CA PRO A 39 -35.15 6.18 -15.95
C PRO A 39 -34.40 4.84 -16.06
N GLY A 40 -33.49 4.61 -15.12
CA GLY A 40 -33.13 3.26 -14.67
C GLY A 40 -31.87 2.62 -15.28
N MET A 41 -31.13 1.96 -14.38
CA MET A 41 -30.18 0.87 -14.63
C MET A 41 -28.83 1.23 -15.29
N MET A 42 -27.83 1.60 -14.49
CA MET A 42 -26.51 0.96 -14.55
C MET A 42 -25.69 1.22 -13.27
N GLN A 43 -26.00 0.47 -12.21
CA GLN A 43 -25.11 0.31 -11.06
C GLN A 43 -23.97 -0.63 -11.46
N GLY A 44 -22.83 -0.07 -11.85
CA GLY A 44 -21.68 -0.86 -12.25
C GLY A 44 -20.49 -0.03 -12.69
N ALA A 45 -20.05 0.91 -11.87
CA ALA A 45 -18.78 1.61 -12.13
C ALA A 45 -17.59 0.75 -11.65
N PRO A 46 -16.66 0.36 -12.54
CA PRO A 46 -15.41 -0.29 -12.16
C PRO A 46 -14.44 0.78 -11.65
N GLY A 47 -14.12 0.77 -10.36
CA GLY A 47 -13.01 1.59 -9.82
C GLY A 47 -13.35 2.56 -8.68
N GLY A 48 -14.57 2.52 -8.13
CA GLY A 48 -14.85 3.22 -6.87
C GLY A 48 -14.02 2.63 -5.73
N ARG A 49 -13.28 3.48 -4.98
CA ARG A 49 -12.64 3.09 -3.73
C ARG A 49 -13.71 2.45 -2.84
N MET A 50 -13.69 1.12 -2.74
CA MET A 50 -14.53 0.40 -1.80
C MET A 50 -14.21 0.96 -0.42
N MET A 51 -15.07 1.84 0.11
CA MET A 51 -15.12 2.12 1.54
C MET A 51 -15.16 0.75 2.19
N HIS A 52 -14.10 0.40 2.92
CA HIS A 52 -13.99 -0.87 3.62
C HIS A 52 -15.20 -0.97 4.57
N ARG A 53 -16.32 -1.52 4.10
CA ARG A 53 -17.48 -1.82 4.95
C ARG A 53 -16.94 -2.75 6.03
N GLN A 54 -17.11 -2.31 7.28
CA GLN A 54 -16.71 -3.09 8.44
C GLN A 54 -17.37 -4.48 8.30
N ARG A 55 -16.56 -5.54 8.27
CA ARG A 55 -17.08 -6.90 8.08
C ARG A 55 -17.99 -7.24 9.26
N ASP A 56 -19.17 -7.76 8.94
CA ASP A 56 -20.07 -8.34 9.92
C ASP A 56 -19.48 -9.69 10.38
N CYS A 57 -18.88 -9.69 11.57
CA CYS A 57 -18.22 -10.89 12.11
C CYS A 57 -19.21 -12.02 12.41
N SER A 58 -20.51 -11.75 12.52
CA SER A 58 -21.52 -12.81 12.69
C SER A 58 -21.63 -13.73 11.47
N LYS A 59 -21.19 -13.25 10.30
CA LYS A 59 -21.22 -13.98 9.02
C LYS A 59 -19.85 -14.57 8.64
N ALA A 60 -18.85 -14.45 9.51
CA ALA A 60 -17.51 -14.97 9.26
C ALA A 60 -17.45 -16.49 9.54
N PRO A 61 -16.57 -17.25 8.86
CA PRO A 61 -16.33 -18.66 9.18
C PRO A 61 -15.86 -18.88 10.62
N ASP A 62 -15.17 -17.89 11.20
CA ASP A 62 -14.78 -17.84 12.60
C ASP A 62 -15.15 -16.46 13.19
N PRO A 63 -16.33 -16.34 13.82
CA PRO A 63 -16.81 -15.08 14.41
C PRO A 63 -15.92 -14.56 15.55
N THR A 64 -15.35 -15.48 16.33
CA THR A 64 -14.50 -15.15 17.48
C THR A 64 -13.17 -14.57 17.02
N ALA A 65 -12.48 -15.23 16.09
CA ALA A 65 -11.24 -14.71 15.52
C ALA A 65 -11.47 -13.41 14.72
N CYS A 66 -12.61 -13.28 14.03
CA CYS A 66 -12.98 -12.03 13.36
C CYS A 66 -13.10 -10.87 14.36
N THR A 67 -13.79 -11.10 15.46
CA THR A 67 -14.01 -10.08 16.50
C THR A 67 -12.69 -9.70 17.17
N ALA A 68 -11.86 -10.67 17.54
CA ALA A 68 -10.54 -10.43 18.10
C ALA A 68 -9.63 -9.61 17.17
N MET A 69 -9.62 -9.93 15.86
CA MET A 69 -8.86 -9.18 14.87
C MET A 69 -9.39 -7.75 14.68
N ARG A 70 -10.72 -7.56 14.75
CA ARG A 70 -11.36 -6.24 14.68
C ARG A 70 -10.94 -5.37 15.87
N GLU A 71 -11.02 -5.92 17.08
CA GLU A 71 -10.60 -5.23 18.30
C GLU A 71 -9.11 -4.89 18.30
N ALA A 72 -8.25 -5.84 17.89
CA ALA A 72 -6.82 -5.60 17.75
C ALA A 72 -6.54 -4.49 16.74
N HIS A 73 -7.26 -4.46 15.60
CA HIS A 73 -7.11 -3.38 14.63
C HIS A 73 -7.58 -2.03 15.18
N GLN A 74 -8.68 -2.00 15.93
CA GLN A 74 -9.19 -0.78 16.54
C GLN A 74 -8.23 -0.24 17.59
N LYS A 75 -7.70 -1.09 18.48
CA LYS A 75 -6.66 -0.72 19.45
C LYS A 75 -5.42 -0.17 18.77
N ALA A 76 -4.97 -0.80 17.68
CA ALA A 76 -3.84 -0.30 16.90
C ALA A 76 -4.13 1.08 16.28
N ARG A 77 -5.34 1.29 15.75
CA ARG A 77 -5.75 2.60 15.20
C ARG A 77 -5.78 3.69 16.27
N GLU A 78 -6.32 3.37 17.45
CA GLU A 78 -6.34 4.30 18.58
C GLU A 78 -4.93 4.62 19.07
N ALA A 79 -4.05 3.61 19.20
CA ALA A 79 -2.66 3.81 19.59
C ALA A 79 -1.86 4.66 18.58
N CYS A 80 -2.22 4.58 17.29
CA CYS A 80 -1.55 5.30 16.21
C CYS A 80 -2.32 6.54 15.73
N LYS A 81 -3.37 6.99 16.43
CA LYS A 81 -4.25 8.06 15.94
C LYS A 81 -3.52 9.40 15.81
N ASP A 82 -2.63 9.67 16.77
CA ASP A 82 -1.85 10.91 16.88
C ASP A 82 -0.47 10.77 16.19
N ALA A 83 -0.16 9.62 15.59
CA ALA A 83 1.07 9.43 14.85
C ALA A 83 1.10 10.37 13.62
N PRO A 84 2.23 11.07 13.35
CA PRO A 84 2.37 11.88 12.15
C PRO A 84 1.99 11.11 10.90
N ALA A 85 1.36 11.77 9.91
CA ALA A 85 0.83 11.09 8.72
C ALA A 85 1.86 10.21 8.00
N GLY A 86 3.13 10.64 7.96
CA GLY A 86 4.25 9.87 7.40
C GLY A 86 4.70 8.66 8.24
N GLN A 87 4.38 8.64 9.53
CA GLN A 87 4.76 7.59 10.48
C GLN A 87 3.61 6.66 10.86
N ARG A 88 2.36 7.06 10.63
CA ARG A 88 1.17 6.27 10.99
C ARG A 88 1.21 4.86 10.42
N ARG A 89 1.77 4.68 9.21
CA ARG A 89 1.94 3.35 8.60
C ARG A 89 2.91 2.46 9.38
N ASN A 90 4.04 3.01 9.83
CA ASN A 90 5.05 2.29 10.60
C ASN A 90 4.51 1.95 12.00
N CYS A 91 3.86 2.92 12.66
CA CYS A 91 3.17 2.66 13.93
C CYS A 91 2.16 1.50 13.79
N MET A 92 1.31 1.52 12.75
CA MET A 92 0.35 0.44 12.50
C MET A 92 1.01 -0.91 12.19
N GLN A 93 2.26 -0.91 11.71
CA GLN A 93 3.02 -2.12 11.43
C GLN A 93 3.65 -2.70 12.70
N GLU A 94 4.15 -1.83 13.59
CA GLU A 94 4.62 -2.20 14.93
C GLU A 94 3.48 -2.77 15.77
N GLN A 95 2.30 -2.14 15.74
CA GLN A 95 1.12 -2.64 16.46
C GLN A 95 0.69 -4.05 16.02
N ARG A 96 0.99 -4.46 14.77
CA ARG A 96 0.71 -5.84 14.31
C ARG A 96 1.61 -6.88 14.98
N GLN A 97 2.78 -6.48 15.48
CA GLN A 97 3.65 -7.38 16.25
C GLN A 97 3.07 -7.69 17.63
N ASN A 98 2.20 -6.83 18.14
CA ASN A 98 1.59 -6.98 19.47
C ASN A 98 0.28 -7.78 19.42
N VAL A 99 -0.13 -8.30 18.27
CA VAL A 99 -1.32 -9.14 18.15
C VAL A 99 -1.06 -10.50 18.80
N ASP A 100 -2.02 -10.92 19.63
CA ASP A 100 -2.08 -12.25 20.21
C ASP A 100 -2.48 -13.26 19.13
N CYS A 101 -1.52 -14.02 18.64
CA CYS A 101 -1.73 -14.99 17.57
C CYS A 101 -2.65 -16.15 17.96
N SER A 102 -2.81 -16.44 19.26
CA SER A 102 -3.72 -17.48 19.74
C SER A 102 -5.19 -17.14 19.46
N LYS A 103 -5.51 -15.86 19.30
CA LYS A 103 -6.85 -15.34 19.00
C LYS A 103 -7.13 -15.19 17.50
N THR A 104 -6.24 -15.70 16.66
CA THR A 104 -6.39 -15.64 15.21
C THR A 104 -6.83 -16.99 14.66
N ALA A 105 -7.52 -16.98 13.52
CA ALA A 105 -7.97 -18.21 12.85
C ALA A 105 -6.80 -19.11 12.40
N ASN A 106 -5.58 -18.57 12.30
CA ASN A 106 -4.38 -19.36 12.01
C ASN A 106 -3.18 -18.85 12.83
N PRO A 107 -2.98 -19.39 14.04
CA PRO A 107 -1.89 -18.98 14.93
C PRO A 107 -0.50 -19.20 14.32
N GLN A 108 -0.30 -20.33 13.61
CA GLN A 108 0.98 -20.66 12.97
C GLN A 108 1.36 -19.61 11.92
N GLN A 109 0.41 -19.19 11.09
CA GLN A 109 0.65 -18.15 10.08
C GLN A 109 0.87 -16.78 10.72
N CYS A 110 0.19 -16.48 11.83
CA CYS A 110 0.37 -15.23 12.56
C CYS A 110 1.81 -15.13 13.12
N GLU A 111 2.30 -16.18 13.78
CA GLU A 111 3.67 -16.20 14.33
C GLU A 111 4.73 -16.18 13.22
N ALA A 112 4.50 -16.89 12.11
CA ALA A 112 5.35 -16.83 10.93
C ALA A 112 5.47 -15.40 10.36
N ARG A 113 4.35 -14.66 10.31
CA ARG A 113 4.34 -13.26 9.87
C ARG A 113 5.09 -12.34 10.82
N LYS A 114 4.96 -12.54 12.13
CA LYS A 114 5.71 -11.75 13.13
C LYS A 114 7.20 -11.98 13.01
N THR A 115 7.62 -13.24 12.89
CA THR A 115 9.01 -13.62 12.66
C THR A 115 9.57 -13.00 11.38
N ALA A 116 8.85 -13.11 10.26
CA ALA A 116 9.27 -12.48 9.00
C ALA A 116 9.34 -10.95 9.13
N ALA A 117 8.37 -10.34 9.79
CA ALA A 117 8.33 -8.88 9.94
C ALA A 117 9.48 -8.36 10.82
N LYS A 118 9.84 -9.09 11.87
CA LYS A 118 11.01 -8.78 12.71
C LYS A 118 12.32 -8.93 11.92
N ALA A 119 12.42 -9.93 11.06
CA ALA A 119 13.57 -10.08 10.16
C ALA A 119 13.66 -8.96 9.08
N CYS A 120 12.56 -8.22 8.87
CA CYS A 120 12.45 -7.12 7.91
C CYS A 120 12.32 -5.75 8.60
N GLU A 121 12.66 -5.68 9.89
CA GLU A 121 12.64 -4.43 10.66
C GLU A 121 13.58 -3.39 10.04
N GLY A 122 13.22 -2.11 10.12
CA GLY A 122 13.94 -1.01 9.48
C GLY A 122 13.64 -0.83 7.98
N GLN A 123 12.95 -1.77 7.33
CA GLN A 123 12.46 -1.58 5.97
C GLN A 123 11.03 -1.03 5.95
N SER A 124 10.69 -0.29 4.90
CA SER A 124 9.34 0.24 4.71
C SER A 124 8.90 0.15 3.24
N GLY A 125 7.63 0.42 2.98
CA GLY A 125 7.13 0.49 1.60
C GLY A 125 7.33 -0.81 0.81
N ARG A 126 7.93 -0.69 -0.38
CA ARG A 126 8.15 -1.81 -1.30
C ARG A 126 9.21 -2.79 -0.77
N ASP A 127 10.24 -2.29 -0.13
CA ASP A 127 11.36 -3.12 0.34
C ASP A 127 10.90 -4.04 1.48
N PHE A 128 10.11 -3.52 2.42
CA PHE A 128 9.47 -4.35 3.44
C PHE A 128 8.61 -5.46 2.84
N HIS A 129 7.81 -5.16 1.80
CA HIS A 129 6.98 -6.17 1.14
C HIS A 129 7.83 -7.25 0.47
N GLN A 130 8.93 -6.87 -0.16
CA GLN A 130 9.87 -7.81 -0.79
C GLN A 130 10.56 -8.69 0.27
N CYS A 131 11.04 -8.10 1.35
CA CYS A 131 11.66 -8.86 2.43
C CYS A 131 10.66 -9.81 3.09
N MET A 132 9.44 -9.35 3.40
CA MET A 132 8.37 -10.21 3.91
C MET A 132 8.11 -11.39 2.98
N GLN A 133 8.08 -11.14 1.67
CA GLN A 133 7.87 -12.19 0.68
C GLN A 133 9.00 -13.23 0.67
N GLN A 134 10.25 -12.82 0.89
CA GLN A 134 11.42 -13.70 0.93
C GLN A 134 11.57 -14.44 2.27
N LYS A 135 11.16 -13.82 3.38
CA LYS A 135 11.30 -14.36 4.74
C LYS A 135 10.08 -15.14 5.23
N MET A 136 8.94 -15.02 4.55
CA MET A 136 7.73 -15.79 4.90
C MET A 136 7.92 -17.27 4.57
N PRO A 137 7.65 -18.18 5.53
CA PRO A 137 7.72 -19.61 5.26
C PRO A 137 6.61 -20.06 4.30
N PRO A 138 6.82 -21.21 3.63
CA PRO A 138 5.77 -21.90 2.90
C PRO A 138 4.55 -22.10 3.80
N VAL A 139 3.35 -21.90 3.25
CA VAL A 139 2.10 -22.13 3.99
C VAL A 139 1.67 -23.58 3.81
N ASP A 140 1.20 -24.21 4.88
CA ASP A 140 0.54 -25.51 4.79
C ASP A 140 -0.85 -25.34 4.18
N CYS A 141 -1.00 -25.67 2.90
CA CYS A 141 -2.24 -25.52 2.17
C CYS A 141 -3.29 -26.58 2.48
N SER A 142 -2.92 -27.67 3.17
CA SER A 142 -3.86 -28.75 3.53
C SER A 142 -4.97 -28.27 4.46
N LYS A 143 -4.68 -27.25 5.28
CA LYS A 143 -5.63 -26.65 6.24
C LYS A 143 -6.34 -25.41 5.70
N ALA A 144 -6.10 -25.03 4.44
CA ALA A 144 -6.74 -23.87 3.85
C ALA A 144 -8.20 -24.20 3.46
N ASN A 145 -9.09 -23.21 3.59
CA ASN A 145 -10.48 -23.35 3.12
C ASN A 145 -10.58 -23.65 1.61
N ASN A 146 -9.53 -23.35 0.85
CA ASN A 146 -9.38 -23.77 -0.54
C ASN A 146 -7.91 -24.16 -0.79
N PRO A 147 -7.57 -25.46 -0.65
CA PRO A 147 -6.20 -25.95 -0.80
C PRO A 147 -5.63 -25.68 -2.20
N GLN A 148 -6.40 -25.92 -3.26
CA GLN A 148 -5.95 -25.72 -4.65
C GLN A 148 -5.58 -24.26 -4.94
N ARG A 149 -6.39 -23.31 -4.45
CA ARG A 149 -6.08 -21.89 -4.56
C ARG A 149 -4.85 -21.52 -3.72
N CYS A 150 -4.71 -22.09 -2.53
CA CYS A 150 -3.54 -21.87 -1.68
C CYS A 150 -2.26 -22.35 -2.38
N GLU A 151 -2.26 -23.56 -2.94
CA GLU A 151 -1.12 -24.12 -3.67
C GLU A 151 -0.76 -23.29 -4.90
N GLN A 152 -1.76 -22.81 -5.66
CA GLN A 152 -1.50 -21.89 -6.77
C GLN A 152 -0.79 -20.61 -6.29
N HIS A 153 -1.24 -20.03 -5.18
CA HIS A 153 -0.57 -18.87 -4.59
C HIS A 153 0.84 -19.18 -4.07
N GLN A 154 1.07 -20.38 -3.53
CA GLN A 154 2.37 -20.82 -3.05
C GLN A 154 3.36 -21.01 -4.21
N LYS A 155 2.95 -21.71 -5.28
CA LYS A 155 3.73 -21.87 -6.51
C LYS A 155 4.06 -20.53 -7.14
N ALA A 156 3.09 -19.62 -7.21
CA ALA A 156 3.33 -18.27 -7.69
C ALA A 156 4.40 -17.58 -6.83
N ARG A 157 4.30 -17.63 -5.49
CA ARG A 157 5.30 -17.04 -4.57
C ARG A 157 6.71 -17.49 -4.85
N GLU A 158 6.90 -18.78 -5.12
CA GLU A 158 8.20 -19.33 -5.48
C GLU A 158 8.68 -18.81 -6.85
N ALA A 159 7.79 -18.75 -7.84
CA ALA A 159 8.10 -18.29 -9.19
C ALA A 159 8.44 -16.79 -9.29
N PHE A 160 7.98 -15.95 -8.34
CA PHE A 160 8.23 -14.51 -8.34
C PHE A 160 9.15 -14.00 -7.23
N LYS A 161 9.71 -14.87 -6.38
CA LYS A 161 10.55 -14.45 -5.24
C LYS A 161 11.72 -13.54 -5.63
N ASP A 162 12.24 -13.72 -6.85
CA ASP A 162 13.38 -12.98 -7.41
C ASP A 162 12.96 -11.90 -8.42
N LYS A 163 11.66 -11.76 -8.70
CA LYS A 163 11.12 -10.80 -9.69
C LYS A 163 10.59 -9.57 -8.98
N THR A 164 10.98 -8.39 -9.45
CA THR A 164 10.48 -7.10 -8.94
C THR A 164 9.88 -6.25 -10.08
N GLY A 165 9.12 -5.21 -9.73
CA GLY A 165 8.64 -4.23 -10.71
C GLY A 165 7.74 -4.82 -11.82
N PRO A 166 7.94 -4.47 -13.10
CA PRO A 166 7.15 -4.98 -14.22
C PRO A 166 7.16 -6.49 -14.35
N ASP A 167 8.30 -7.14 -14.10
CA ASP A 167 8.45 -8.60 -14.23
C ASP A 167 7.61 -9.35 -13.21
N HIS A 168 7.48 -8.80 -12.01
CA HIS A 168 6.55 -9.33 -11.00
C HIS A 168 5.11 -9.30 -11.50
N LYS A 169 4.68 -8.18 -12.11
CA LYS A 169 3.31 -8.05 -12.65
C LYS A 169 3.04 -8.98 -13.83
N THR A 170 4.02 -9.18 -14.71
CA THR A 170 3.91 -10.13 -15.82
C THR A 170 3.84 -11.56 -15.31
N CYS A 171 4.72 -11.92 -14.36
CA CYS A 171 4.68 -13.22 -13.70
C CYS A 171 3.32 -13.49 -13.04
N LEU A 172 2.74 -12.51 -12.32
CA LEU A 172 1.41 -12.66 -11.74
C LEU A 172 0.33 -12.92 -12.79
N ARG A 173 0.36 -12.22 -13.93
CA ARG A 173 -0.60 -12.43 -15.02
C ARG A 173 -0.46 -13.83 -15.63
N GLU A 174 0.76 -14.31 -15.80
CA GLU A 174 1.04 -15.67 -16.30
C GLU A 174 0.56 -16.75 -15.31
N GLN A 175 0.91 -16.61 -14.02
CA GLN A 175 0.59 -17.59 -12.98
C GLN A 175 -0.90 -17.72 -12.72
N PHE A 176 -1.64 -16.61 -12.74
CA PHE A 176 -3.07 -16.58 -12.46
C PHE A 176 -3.94 -16.48 -13.71
N LYS A 177 -3.34 -16.45 -14.91
CA LYS A 177 -4.03 -16.22 -16.20
C LYS A 177 -5.01 -15.04 -16.15
N VAL A 178 -4.68 -14.01 -15.37
CA VAL A 178 -5.50 -12.80 -15.26
C VAL A 178 -5.22 -11.99 -16.53
N LYS A 179 -6.16 -12.06 -17.48
CA LYS A 179 -6.13 -11.25 -18.70
C LYS A 179 -6.28 -9.77 -18.37
#